data_AF-X1F6X0-F1
#
_entry.id   AF-X1F6X0-F1
#
_cell.length_a   1.000
_cell.length_b   1.000
_cell.length_c   1.000
_cell.angle_alpha   90.00
_cell.angle_beta   90.00
_cell.angle_gamma   90.00
#
_symmetry.space_group_name_H-M   'P 1'
#
loop_
_entity.id
_entity.type
_entity.pdbx_description
1 polymer ?
#
loop_
_entity_poly.entity_id
_entity_poly.type
_entity_poly.pdbx_seq_one_letter_code
_entity_poly.pdbx_strand_id
1 'polypeptide(L)'
;MTLVQYGYLSPAEISRYSSVDRARVYDSLNRLVEKNFVQREPIKRGAGYKAKPPSSVFSIIRKELRNKIVITTDIEKQIKSLEPPVEKTESRVWSIYSKENIRNRIIDLIEKSR
;
A
#
# COMPACT_ATOMS: atom_id res chain seq x y z
N MET A 1 3.76 -25.16 -1.68
CA MET A 1 2.80 -26.07 -1.00
C MET A 1 3.51 -27.06 -0.07
N THR A 2 4.77 -27.37 -0.32
CA THR A 2 5.62 -28.33 0.39
C THR A 2 5.61 -28.24 1.92
N LEU A 3 5.81 -27.07 2.52
CA LEU A 3 5.81 -26.93 4.00
C LEU A 3 4.43 -27.16 4.65
N VAL A 4 3.35 -26.88 3.94
CA VAL A 4 1.98 -27.11 4.44
C VAL A 4 1.61 -28.59 4.29
N GLN A 5 2.13 -29.25 3.25
CA GLN A 5 1.83 -30.64 2.93
C GLN A 5 2.63 -31.64 3.79
N TYR A 6 3.89 -31.33 4.10
CA TYR A 6 4.81 -32.24 4.81
C TYR A 6 5.12 -31.78 6.25
N GLY A 7 4.67 -30.59 6.65
CA GLY A 7 4.84 -30.07 8.01
C GLY A 7 6.27 -29.65 8.31
N TYR A 8 7.02 -30.51 9.02
CA TYR A 8 8.40 -30.25 9.42
C TYR A 8 9.38 -30.67 8.33
N LEU A 9 10.12 -29.71 7.80
CA LEU A 9 11.15 -30.00 6.80
C LEU A 9 12.45 -29.26 7.08
N SER A 10 13.57 -29.90 6.77
CA SER A 10 14.88 -29.27 6.70
C SER A 10 15.04 -28.50 5.37
N PRO A 11 15.92 -27.48 5.30
CA PRO A 11 16.20 -26.77 4.04
C PRO A 11 16.63 -27.67 2.88
N ALA A 12 17.33 -28.77 3.19
CA ALA A 12 17.75 -29.77 2.22
C ALA A 12 16.56 -30.51 1.60
N GLU A 13 15.59 -30.89 2.42
CA GLU A 13 14.37 -31.56 1.98
C GLU A 13 13.46 -30.59 1.22
N ILE A 14 13.35 -29.34 1.69
CA ILE A 14 12.57 -28.31 1.00
C ILE A 14 13.10 -28.10 -0.41
N SER A 15 14.41 -27.93 -0.57
CA SER A 15 15.05 -27.77 -1.90
C SER A 15 14.75 -28.96 -2.82
N ARG A 16 14.80 -30.19 -2.30
CA ARG A 16 14.51 -31.42 -3.05
C ARG A 16 13.04 -31.52 -3.46
N TYR A 17 12.12 -31.21 -2.55
CA TYR A 17 10.68 -31.34 -2.80
C TYR A 17 10.09 -30.17 -3.59
N SER A 18 10.68 -28.98 -3.50
CA SER A 18 10.20 -27.79 -4.21
C SER A 18 10.93 -27.55 -5.54
N SER A 19 11.95 -28.34 -5.87
CA SER A 19 12.84 -28.12 -7.02
C SER A 19 13.44 -26.71 -7.07
N VAL A 20 13.66 -26.10 -5.90
CA VAL A 20 14.26 -24.76 -5.77
C VAL A 20 15.68 -24.92 -5.28
N ASP A 21 16.61 -24.16 -5.86
CA ASP A 21 18.00 -24.13 -5.43
C ASP A 21 18.15 -23.81 -3.94
N ARG A 22 19.07 -24.49 -3.26
CA ARG A 22 19.28 -24.36 -1.81
C ARG A 22 19.51 -22.90 -1.37
N ALA A 23 20.25 -22.10 -2.13
CA ALA A 23 20.50 -20.71 -1.77
C ALA A 23 19.18 -19.91 -1.73
N ARG A 24 18.33 -20.09 -2.75
CA ARG A 24 17.01 -19.45 -2.82
C ARG A 24 16.04 -19.96 -1.77
N VAL A 25 16.19 -21.22 -1.32
CA VAL A 25 15.40 -21.77 -0.21
C VAL A 25 15.72 -21.04 1.09
N TYR A 26 16.98 -20.81 1.41
CA TYR A 26 17.36 -20.06 2.61
C TYR A 26 16.83 -18.63 2.59
N ASP A 27 16.99 -17.92 1.47
CA ASP A 27 16.45 -16.55 1.32
C ASP A 27 14.94 -16.50 1.52
N SER A 28 14.23 -17.45 0.92
CA SER A 28 12.77 -17.54 1.03
C SER A 28 12.33 -17.89 2.45
N LEU A 29 13.02 -18.83 3.11
CA LEU A 29 12.73 -19.23 4.47
C LEU A 29 12.98 -18.10 5.46
N ASN A 30 14.08 -17.36 5.32
CA ASN A 30 14.39 -16.22 6.18
C ASN A 30 13.29 -15.16 6.08
N ARG A 31 12.86 -14.79 4.87
CA ARG A 31 11.72 -13.87 4.67
C ARG A 31 10.42 -14.38 5.27
N LEU A 32 10.16 -15.69 5.18
CA LEU A 32 8.95 -16.29 5.76
C LEU A 32 8.99 -16.35 7.29
N VAL A 33 10.18 -16.47 7.87
CA VAL A 33 10.40 -16.39 9.32
C VAL A 33 10.24 -14.95 9.81
N GLU A 34 10.80 -13.96 9.10
CA GLU A 34 10.61 -12.53 9.39
C GLU A 34 9.14 -12.12 9.36
N LYS A 35 8.39 -12.60 8.36
CA LYS A 35 6.93 -12.39 8.26
C LYS A 35 6.14 -13.22 9.28
N ASN A 36 6.81 -14.02 10.11
CA ASN A 36 6.22 -14.84 11.14
C ASN A 36 5.22 -15.89 10.58
N PHE A 37 5.41 -16.30 9.32
CA PHE A 37 4.60 -17.31 8.62
C PHE A 37 5.15 -18.72 8.83
N VAL A 38 6.45 -18.84 9.08
CA VAL A 38 7.17 -20.08 9.34
C VAL A 38 7.91 -19.94 10.68
N GLN A 39 7.92 -21.00 11.48
CA GLN A 39 8.69 -21.09 12.71
C GLN A 39 9.92 -21.95 12.50
N ARG A 40 11.06 -21.49 13.02
CA ARG A 40 12.30 -22.25 13.06
C ARG A 40 12.37 -22.99 14.39
N GLU A 41 12.41 -24.31 14.35
CA GLU A 41 12.60 -25.15 15.53
C GLU A 41 13.98 -25.83 15.47
N PRO A 42 14.76 -25.80 16.56
CA PRO A 42 15.99 -26.56 16.64
C PRO A 42 15.65 -28.06 16.75
N ILE A 43 16.07 -28.84 15.76
CA ILE A 43 15.97 -30.30 15.80
C ILE A 43 17.35 -30.89 16.13
N LYS A 44 17.37 -32.09 16.71
CA LYS A 44 18.62 -32.81 17.11
C LYS A 44 19.68 -32.94 16.00
N ARG A 45 19.33 -32.74 14.73
CA ARG A 45 20.24 -32.78 13.56
C ARG A 45 20.09 -31.56 12.62
N GLY A 46 19.81 -30.37 13.14
CA GLY A 46 19.85 -29.13 12.37
C GLY A 46 18.69 -28.16 12.65
N ALA A 47 18.44 -27.25 11.71
CA ALA A 47 17.30 -26.33 11.77
C ALA A 47 16.11 -26.92 10.99
N GLY A 48 14.99 -27.11 11.68
CA GLY A 48 13.72 -27.50 11.09
C GLY A 48 12.82 -26.29 10.91
N TYR A 49 12.01 -26.31 9.86
CA TYR A 49 11.06 -25.25 9.57
C TYR A 49 9.65 -25.83 9.55
N LYS A 50 8.73 -25.14 10.22
CA LYS A 50 7.31 -25.51 10.30
C LYS A 50 6.46 -24.35 9.82
N ALA A 51 5.60 -24.57 8.84
CA ALA A 51 4.61 -23.57 8.44
C ALA A 51 3.52 -23.45 9.51
N LYS A 52 3.10 -22.20 9.79
CA LYS A 52 1.88 -21.96 10.57
C LYS A 52 0.64 -22.36 9.76
N PRO A 53 -0.50 -22.61 10.43
CA PRO A 53 -1.76 -22.86 9.75
C PRO A 53 -2.08 -21.74 8.74
N PRO A 54 -2.53 -22.08 7.52
CA PRO A 54 -2.88 -21.07 6.51
C PRO A 54 -3.90 -20.05 7.04
N SER A 55 -4.89 -20.50 7.83
CA SER A 55 -5.88 -19.63 8.47
C SER A 55 -5.25 -18.50 9.30
N SER A 56 -4.25 -18.83 10.12
CA SER A 56 -3.50 -17.87 10.93
C SER A 56 -2.66 -16.93 10.08
N VAL A 57 -1.97 -17.45 9.06
CA VAL A 57 -1.17 -16.65 8.13
C VAL A 57 -2.04 -15.63 7.39
N PHE A 58 -3.16 -16.08 6.81
CA PHE A 58 -4.10 -15.19 6.13
C PHE A 58 -4.78 -14.19 7.07
N SER A 59 -4.96 -14.54 8.35
CA SER A 59 -5.44 -13.59 9.35
C SER A 59 -4.45 -12.43 9.55
N ILE A 60 -3.15 -12.74 9.67
CA ILE A 60 -2.09 -11.75 9.79
C ILE A 60 -2.04 -10.85 8.53
N ILE A 61 -2.07 -11.46 7.34
CA ILE A 61 -2.06 -10.71 6.07
C ILE A 61 -3.28 -9.78 5.97
N ARG A 62 -4.48 -10.27 6.30
CA ARG A 62 -5.70 -9.43 6.29
C ARG A 62 -5.58 -8.26 7.26
N LYS A 63 -5.00 -8.48 8.45
CA LYS A 63 -4.77 -7.42 9.44
C LYS A 63 -3.79 -6.37 8.91
N GLU A 64 -2.68 -6.80 8.32
CA GLU A 64 -1.68 -5.90 7.72
C GLU A 64 -2.29 -5.05 6.60
N LEU A 65 -3.06 -5.67 5.70
CA LEU A 65 -3.73 -4.95 4.60
C LEU A 65 -4.75 -3.94 5.12
N ARG A 66 -5.54 -4.28 6.14
CA ARG A 66 -6.46 -3.33 6.77
C ARG A 66 -5.72 -2.13 7.36
N ASN A 67 -4.61 -2.36 8.05
CA ASN A 67 -3.78 -1.27 8.58
C ASN A 67 -3.24 -0.37 7.47
N LYS A 68 -2.77 -0.94 6.36
CA LYS A 68 -2.33 -0.16 5.19
C LYS A 68 -3.45 0.71 4.64
N ILE A 69 -4.66 0.17 4.49
CA ILE A 69 -5.83 0.93 4.04
C ILE A 69 -6.09 2.12 4.99
N VAL A 70 -6.12 1.87 6.31
CA VAL A 70 -6.35 2.93 7.32
C VAL A 70 -5.30 4.04 7.20
N ILE A 71 -4.02 3.67 7.10
CA ILE A 71 -2.92 4.63 6.95
C ILE A 71 -3.08 5.44 5.66
N THR A 72 -3.34 4.78 4.53
CA THR A 72 -3.51 5.47 3.24
C THR A 72 -4.69 6.43 3.27
N THR A 73 -5.81 6.04 3.87
CA THR A 73 -6.97 6.92 4.04
C THR A 73 -6.67 8.12 4.94
N ASP A 74 -5.87 7.93 6.00
CA ASP A 74 -5.45 9.04 6.87
C ASP A 74 -4.56 10.03 6.12
N ILE A 75 -3.57 9.52 5.38
CA ILE A 75 -2.70 10.33 4.51
C ILE A 75 -3.52 11.08 3.46
N GLU A 76 -4.49 10.42 2.82
CA GLU A 76 -5.37 11.04 1.85
C GLU A 76 -6.15 12.22 2.44
N LYS A 77 -6.68 12.08 3.67
CA LYS A 77 -7.38 13.16 4.36
C LYS A 77 -6.45 14.33 4.68
N GLN A 78 -5.24 14.05 5.15
CA GLN A 78 -4.24 15.07 5.43
C GLN A 78 -3.87 15.84 4.16
N ILE A 79 -3.60 15.14 3.06
CA ILE A 79 -3.28 15.76 1.77
C ILE A 79 -4.45 16.61 1.26
N LYS A 80 -5.69 16.11 1.32
CA LYS A 80 -6.88 16.88 0.93
C LYS A 80 -7.06 18.17 1.73
N SER A 81 -6.69 18.18 3.01
CA SER A 81 -6.74 19.41 3.81
C SER A 81 -5.67 20.44 3.42
N LEU A 82 -4.62 20.01 2.74
CA LEU A 82 -3.54 20.83 2.23
C LEU A 82 -3.72 21.20 0.75
N GLU A 83 -4.69 20.58 0.06
CA GLU A 83 -5.02 20.99 -1.31
C GLU A 83 -5.46 22.46 -1.26
N PRO A 84 -4.82 23.34 -2.06
CA PRO A 84 -5.28 24.71 -2.16
C PRO A 84 -6.75 24.67 -2.59
N PRO A 85 -7.60 25.59 -2.08
CA PRO A 85 -8.93 25.75 -2.66
C PRO A 85 -8.74 25.86 -4.16
N VAL A 86 -9.50 25.07 -4.92
CA VAL A 86 -9.52 25.18 -6.37
C VAL A 86 -9.95 26.61 -6.64
N GLU A 87 -8.99 27.50 -6.85
CA GLU A 87 -9.24 28.81 -7.42
C GLU A 87 -9.89 28.46 -8.74
N LYS A 88 -11.22 28.59 -8.80
CA LYS A 88 -11.88 28.92 -10.06
C LYS A 88 -11.06 30.09 -10.55
N THR A 89 -10.18 29.83 -11.51
CA THR A 89 -9.40 30.87 -12.14
C THR A 89 -10.44 31.70 -12.84
N GLU A 90 -11.02 32.67 -12.13
CA GLU A 90 -11.80 33.72 -12.75
C GLU A 90 -10.81 34.34 -13.70
N SER A 91 -11.06 34.11 -14.99
CA SER A 91 -10.20 34.58 -16.06
C SER A 91 -9.93 36.06 -15.81
N ARG A 92 -8.71 36.41 -15.37
CA ARG A 92 -8.33 37.80 -15.05
C ARG A 92 -8.41 38.71 -16.27
N VAL A 93 -8.52 38.10 -17.44
CA VAL A 93 -8.67 38.75 -18.74
C VAL A 93 -10.00 38.31 -19.33
N TRP A 94 -10.83 39.29 -19.66
CA TRP A 94 -12.09 39.11 -20.37
C TRP A 94 -12.01 39.82 -21.72
N SER A 95 -12.26 39.09 -22.81
CA SER A 95 -12.47 39.71 -24.11
C SER A 95 -13.92 40.16 -24.20
N ILE A 96 -14.13 41.48 -24.17
CA ILE A 96 -15.46 42.08 -24.24
C ILE A 96 -15.60 42.77 -25.59
N TYR A 97 -16.61 42.37 -26.35
CA TYR A 97 -16.96 42.99 -27.62
C TYR A 97 -18.25 43.78 -27.46
N SER A 98 -18.29 44.95 -28.09
CA SER A 98 -19.29 46.03 -27.99
C SER A 98 -19.10 47.02 -26.83
N LYS A 99 -19.37 48.30 -27.12
CA LYS A 99 -19.23 49.44 -26.20
C LYS A 99 -20.16 49.34 -24.98
N GLU A 100 -21.33 48.74 -25.18
CA GLU A 100 -22.37 48.59 -24.16
C GLU A 100 -21.98 47.56 -23.11
N ASN A 101 -21.40 46.44 -23.54
CA ASN A 101 -20.87 45.42 -22.64
C ASN A 101 -19.69 45.91 -21.80
N ILE A 102 -18.85 46.79 -22.35
CA ILE A 102 -17.77 47.44 -21.58
C ILE A 102 -18.35 48.30 -20.46
N ARG A 103 -19.36 49.12 -20.77
CA ARG A 103 -20.00 50.00 -19.78
C ARG A 103 -20.66 49.21 -18.65
N ASN A 104 -21.42 48.18 -18.99
CA ASN A 104 -22.08 47.32 -18.00
C ASN A 104 -21.06 46.61 -17.10
N ARG A 105 -19.91 46.19 -17.64
CA ARG A 105 -18.87 45.55 -16.84
C ARG A 105 -18.17 46.52 -15.89
N ILE A 106 -17.94 47.77 -16.31
CA ILE A 106 -17.37 48.81 -15.45
C ILE A 106 -18.31 49.09 -14.26
N ILE A 107 -19.62 49.15 -14.50
CA ILE A 107 -20.62 49.35 -13.44
C ILE A 107 -20.60 48.17 -12.46
N ASP A 108 -20.64 46.93 -12.96
CA ASP A 108 -20.57 45.71 -12.13
C ASP A 108 -19.28 45.64 -11.27
N LEU A 109 -18.14 46.11 -11.80
CA LEU A 109 -16.89 46.18 -11.04
C LEU A 109 -16.92 47.24 -9.93
N ILE A 110 -17.54 48.40 -10.19
CA ILE A 110 -17.68 49.46 -9.19
C ILE A 110 -18.64 49.03 -8.08
N GLU A 111 -19.74 48.36 -8.43
CA GLU A 111 -20.71 47.85 -7.46
C GLU A 111 -20.14 46.75 -6.57
N LYS A 112 -19.34 45.85 -7.12
CA LYS A 112 -18.63 44.80 -6.36
C LYS A 112 -17.49 45.31 -5.48
N SER A 113 -17.04 46.55 -5.72
CA SER A 113 -15.99 47.21 -4.93
C SER A 113 -16.55 48.01 -3.75
N ARG A 114 -17.86 48.06 -3.57
CA ARG A 114 -18.53 48.69 -2.43
C ARG A 114 -18.88 47.66 -1.37
#